data_AF-R1F7P0-F1
#
_entry.id   AF-R1F7P0-F1
#
_cell.length_a   1.000
_cell.length_b   1.000
_cell.length_c   1.000
_cell.angle_alpha   90.00
_cell.angle_beta   90.00
_cell.angle_gamma   90.00
#
_symmetry.space_group_name_H-M   'P 1'
#
loop_
_entity.id
_entity.type
_entity.pdbx_description
1 polymer ?
#
loop_
_entity_poly.entity_id
_entity_poly.type
_entity_poly.pdbx_seq_one_letter_code
_entity_poly.pdbx_strand_id
1 'polypeptide(L)'
;MHTAWLLLTFPQALRGARMRSFARPLAAGVRTRLEPVYASATASGDDPPPESLSLRVPSPALLLNHMADRYGSTSRILMEFVDNSLDDAESLYEPAKGAYRREVRVDVFVSRRGRRLRIVDNSRGMPPETLARVVMRVGESRKRGASFVNGQFGFGMQSFRAACSSLTVRSAAADRAHQIRVERSQSDGFLLEPLAPTAPEAAALCGGSGTEVLLQGFDAQWVDESFTAAAVAREESLHFERFRRGRSAQSDEAKNELGGVAL
;
A
#
# COMPACT_ATOMS: atom_id res chain seq x y z
N MET A 1 21.75 -13.80 21.03
CA MET A 1 20.91 -13.48 19.85
C MET A 1 19.89 -12.44 20.29
N HIS A 2 20.01 -11.18 19.86
CA HIS A 2 19.03 -10.15 20.23
C HIS A 2 18.07 -9.93 19.07
N THR A 3 16.95 -10.64 19.07
CA THR A 3 15.79 -10.30 18.24
C THR A 3 14.95 -9.32 19.07
N ALA A 4 14.73 -8.12 18.54
CA ALA A 4 13.82 -7.16 19.16
C ALA A 4 12.40 -7.41 18.62
N TRP A 5 11.44 -7.47 19.54
CA TRP A 5 10.04 -7.76 19.25
C TRP A 5 9.23 -6.48 19.44
N LEU A 6 8.41 -6.13 18.46
CA LEU A 6 7.37 -5.13 18.64
C LEU A 6 6.04 -5.76 18.27
N LEU A 7 5.19 -5.91 19.28
CA LEU A 7 3.80 -6.29 19.14
C LEU A 7 2.98 -4.99 19.14
N LEU A 8 2.43 -4.62 17.98
CA LEU A 8 1.42 -3.56 17.92
C LEU A 8 0.05 -4.20 18.17
N THR A 9 -0.34 -4.25 19.45
CA THR A 9 -1.71 -4.57 19.86
C THR A 9 -2.52 -3.29 19.91
N PHE A 10 -3.51 -3.17 19.03
CA PHE A 10 -4.45 -2.07 19.08
C PHE A 10 -5.56 -2.41 20.08
N PRO A 11 -5.65 -1.73 21.25
CA PRO A 11 -6.73 -1.98 22.17
C PRO A 11 -8.07 -1.68 21.50
N GLN A 12 -9.12 -2.47 21.79
CA GLN A 12 -10.49 -2.25 21.31
C GLN A 12 -11.04 -0.82 21.57
N ALA A 13 -10.34 -0.04 22.39
CA ALA A 13 -10.70 1.32 22.78
C ALA A 13 -10.01 2.44 21.97
N LEU A 14 -9.64 2.22 20.70
CA LEU A 14 -9.39 3.34 19.76
C LEU A 14 -10.71 4.06 19.45
N ARG A 15 -11.18 4.82 20.44
CA ARG A 15 -12.40 5.63 20.40
C ARG A 15 -12.28 6.70 19.31
N GLY A 16 -13.18 6.63 18.34
CA GLY A 16 -13.95 7.82 17.96
C GLY A 16 -13.37 8.76 16.91
N ALA A 17 -12.57 8.29 15.95
CA ALA A 17 -12.40 9.04 14.70
C ALA A 17 -13.38 8.51 13.64
N ARG A 18 -14.59 9.09 13.62
CA ARG A 18 -15.63 8.82 12.62
C ARG A 18 -15.06 8.79 11.20
N MET A 19 -15.14 7.66 10.52
CA MET A 19 -15.06 7.58 9.07
C MET A 19 -16.50 7.59 8.54
N ARG A 20 -17.06 8.80 8.35
CA ARG A 20 -18.30 8.93 7.57
C ARG A 20 -17.92 8.78 6.11
N SER A 21 -18.18 7.59 5.56
CA SER A 21 -18.37 7.42 4.13
C SER A 21 -19.54 8.32 3.70
N PHE A 22 -19.23 9.52 3.22
CA PHE A 22 -20.16 10.29 2.41
C PHE A 22 -20.06 9.80 0.98
N ALA A 23 -20.63 8.62 0.70
CA ALA A 23 -21.07 8.30 -0.65
C ALA A 23 -22.34 9.13 -0.92
N ARG A 24 -22.18 10.41 -1.25
CA ARG A 24 -23.23 11.16 -1.93
C ARG A 24 -23.26 10.68 -3.39
N PRO A 25 -24.42 10.29 -3.94
CA PRO A 25 -24.53 10.08 -5.37
C PRO A 25 -24.36 11.45 -6.04
N LEU A 26 -23.24 11.65 -6.74
CA LEU A 26 -23.13 12.74 -7.70
C LEU A 26 -24.01 12.37 -8.91
N ALA A 27 -25.27 12.77 -8.80
CA ALA A 27 -26.13 12.90 -9.95
C ALA A 27 -25.61 14.05 -10.83
N ALA A 28 -25.53 13.75 -12.13
CA ALA A 28 -25.62 14.65 -13.27
C ALA A 28 -24.64 15.84 -13.36
N GLY A 29 -23.75 15.75 -14.35
CA GLY A 29 -23.71 16.79 -15.37
C GLY A 29 -22.52 17.74 -15.35
N VAL A 30 -21.34 17.26 -15.76
CA VAL A 30 -20.49 18.03 -16.68
C VAL A 30 -19.94 17.06 -17.72
N ARG A 31 -20.65 16.96 -18.86
CA ARG A 31 -20.06 16.40 -20.08
C ARG A 31 -19.14 17.48 -20.67
N THR A 32 -17.86 17.45 -20.36
CA THR A 32 -16.87 18.09 -21.23
C THR A 32 -16.72 17.22 -22.47
N ARG A 33 -17.65 17.39 -23.41
CA ARG A 33 -17.46 16.95 -24.78
C ARG A 33 -16.43 17.93 -25.36
N LEU A 34 -15.16 17.55 -25.31
CA LEU A 34 -14.17 18.15 -26.20
C LEU A 34 -14.56 17.67 -27.60
N GLU A 35 -15.46 18.41 -28.24
CA GLU A 35 -15.65 18.32 -29.68
C GLU A 35 -14.32 18.73 -30.30
N PRO A 36 -13.61 17.83 -30.99
CA PRO A 36 -12.48 18.28 -31.76
C PRO A 36 -13.05 19.14 -32.89
N VAL A 37 -12.72 20.42 -32.89
CA VAL A 37 -12.96 21.29 -34.04
C VAL A 37 -11.97 20.86 -35.13
N TYR A 38 -12.28 19.76 -35.81
CA TYR A 38 -11.67 19.47 -37.10
C TYR A 38 -12.42 20.29 -38.13
N ALA A 39 -11.78 21.37 -38.57
CA ALA A 39 -12.12 22.03 -39.80
C ALA A 39 -12.24 20.97 -40.90
N SER A 40 -13.40 20.95 -41.57
CA SER A 40 -13.64 20.16 -42.77
C SER A 40 -12.75 20.67 -43.89
N ALA A 41 -11.50 20.21 -43.92
CA ALA A 41 -10.67 20.26 -45.10
C ALA A 41 -11.04 19.04 -45.94
N THR A 42 -11.74 19.29 -47.05
CA THR A 42 -11.82 18.34 -48.16
C THR A 42 -10.42 18.11 -48.71
N ALA A 43 -9.72 17.11 -48.18
CA ALA A 43 -8.42 16.68 -48.70
C ALA A 43 -8.63 15.36 -49.46
N SER A 44 -8.62 15.48 -50.78
CA SER A 44 -8.26 14.39 -51.69
C SER A 44 -6.78 14.04 -51.46
N GLY A 45 -6.46 12.78 -51.21
CA GLY A 45 -5.09 12.28 -51.29
C GLY A 45 -4.78 11.13 -50.36
N ASP A 46 -4.01 10.18 -50.87
CA ASP A 46 -3.49 8.93 -50.30
C ASP A 46 -2.67 9.05 -48.99
N ASP A 47 -3.09 9.87 -48.03
CA ASP A 47 -2.37 9.96 -46.76
C ASP A 47 -2.53 8.64 -45.97
N PRO A 48 -1.42 8.00 -45.56
CA PRO A 48 -1.48 6.76 -44.79
C PRO A 48 -2.21 7.00 -43.46
N PRO A 49 -2.96 6.01 -42.97
CA PRO A 49 -3.68 6.14 -41.71
C PRO A 49 -2.71 6.51 -40.59
N PRO A 50 -3.14 7.37 -39.65
CA PRO A 50 -2.28 7.81 -38.55
C PRO A 50 -1.77 6.60 -37.76
N GLU A 51 -0.45 6.52 -37.60
CA GLU A 51 0.19 5.42 -36.87
C GLU A 51 -0.01 5.60 -35.36
N SER A 52 -0.55 4.58 -34.69
CA SER A 52 -0.67 4.56 -33.23
C SER A 52 0.68 4.20 -32.59
N LEU A 53 1.34 5.18 -31.98
CA LEU A 53 2.56 4.94 -31.22
C LEU A 53 2.24 4.53 -29.78
N SER A 54 2.96 3.53 -29.26
CA SER A 54 2.86 3.08 -27.87
C SER A 54 4.19 3.27 -27.14
N LEU A 55 4.16 3.95 -26.00
CA LEU A 55 5.32 4.09 -25.12
C LEU A 55 5.72 2.71 -24.58
N ARG A 56 6.97 2.32 -24.80
CA ARG A 56 7.56 1.10 -24.21
C ARG A 56 8.65 1.49 -23.24
N VAL A 57 8.60 0.94 -22.04
CA VAL A 57 9.67 1.09 -21.04
C VAL A 57 10.63 -0.09 -21.22
N PRO A 58 11.87 0.13 -21.71
CA PRO A 58 12.80 -0.96 -22.01
C PRO A 58 13.30 -1.67 -20.74
N SER A 59 13.34 -0.96 -19.60
CA SER A 59 13.70 -1.55 -18.32
C SER A 59 12.74 -1.10 -17.21
N PRO A 60 11.61 -1.81 -17.02
CA PRO A 60 10.66 -1.52 -15.96
C PRO A 60 11.31 -1.57 -14.58
N ALA A 61 12.20 -2.53 -14.34
CA ALA A 61 12.90 -2.65 -13.05
C ALA A 61 13.72 -1.40 -12.71
N LEU A 62 14.47 -0.83 -13.67
CA LEU A 62 15.24 0.40 -13.45
C LEU A 62 14.33 1.59 -13.14
N LEU A 63 13.23 1.75 -13.87
CA LEU A 63 12.25 2.79 -13.58
C LEU A 63 11.70 2.66 -12.16
N LEU A 64 11.31 1.44 -11.76
CA LEU A 64 10.80 1.17 -10.42
C LEU A 64 11.84 1.43 -9.32
N ASN A 65 13.11 1.11 -9.58
CA ASN A 65 14.20 1.41 -8.64
C ASN A 65 14.35 2.92 -8.43
N HIS A 66 14.37 3.71 -9.51
CA HIS A 66 14.45 5.18 -9.40
C HIS A 66 13.26 5.80 -8.67
N MET A 67 12.07 5.22 -8.84
CA MET A 67 10.90 5.65 -8.08
C MET A 67 11.03 5.28 -6.60
N ALA A 68 11.55 4.09 -6.30
CA ALA A 68 11.77 3.63 -4.93
C ALA A 68 12.82 4.48 -4.20
N ASP A 69 13.84 5.00 -4.89
CA ASP A 69 14.88 5.86 -4.27
C ASP A 69 14.30 7.12 -3.59
N ARG A 70 13.07 7.53 -3.95
CA ARG A 70 12.38 8.67 -3.35
C ARG A 70 11.90 8.45 -1.91
N TYR A 71 11.86 7.20 -1.43
CA TYR A 71 11.40 6.91 -0.06
C TYR A 71 12.38 7.42 1.01
N GLY A 72 13.68 7.52 0.70
CA GLY A 72 14.68 8.27 1.46
C GLY A 72 15.00 7.81 2.89
N SER A 73 14.28 6.84 3.46
CA SER A 73 14.55 6.29 4.81
C SER A 73 13.92 4.90 4.99
N THR A 74 14.57 4.04 5.78
CA THR A 74 14.06 2.70 6.08
C THR A 74 12.69 2.77 6.76
N SER A 75 12.51 3.69 7.72
CA SER A 75 11.24 3.84 8.44
C SER A 75 10.06 4.11 7.50
N ARG A 76 10.23 4.95 6.47
CA ARG A 76 9.17 5.20 5.47
C ARG A 76 8.85 3.99 4.62
N ILE A 77 9.87 3.23 4.19
CA ILE A 77 9.65 1.97 3.45
C ILE A 77 8.81 1.02 4.31
N LEU A 78 9.12 0.93 5.61
CA LEU A 78 8.44 0.02 6.53
C LEU A 78 7.01 0.43 6.83
N MET A 79 6.79 1.73 7.00
CA MET A 79 5.46 2.31 7.19
C MET A 79 4.52 1.94 6.04
N GLU A 80 4.97 1.91 4.79
CA GLU A 80 4.11 1.49 3.67
C GLU A 80 3.54 0.07 3.82
N PHE A 81 4.33 -0.86 4.38
CA PHE A 81 3.88 -2.24 4.58
C PHE A 81 3.00 -2.37 5.82
N VAL A 82 3.28 -1.61 6.88
CA VAL A 82 2.44 -1.55 8.08
C VAL A 82 1.08 -0.91 7.75
N ASP A 83 1.08 0.23 7.03
CA ASP A 83 -0.13 0.89 6.53
C ASP A 83 -0.99 -0.09 5.71
N ASN A 84 -0.38 -0.89 4.83
CA ASN A 84 -1.12 -1.90 4.06
C ASN A 84 -1.77 -2.98 4.96
N SER A 85 -1.10 -3.39 6.04
CA SER A 85 -1.68 -4.33 7.02
C SER A 85 -2.84 -3.70 7.79
N LEU A 86 -2.74 -2.42 8.13
CA LEU A 86 -3.80 -1.66 8.82
C LEU A 86 -5.01 -1.40 7.91
N ASP A 87 -4.77 -1.07 6.64
CA ASP A 87 -5.82 -0.89 5.65
C ASP A 87 -6.61 -2.19 5.40
N ASP A 88 -5.95 -3.35 5.41
CA ASP A 88 -6.68 -4.63 5.33
C ASP A 88 -7.42 -4.94 6.64
N ALA A 89 -6.91 -4.50 7.79
CA ALA A 89 -7.59 -4.64 9.08
C ALA A 89 -8.89 -3.82 9.16
N GLU A 90 -9.00 -2.70 8.45
CA GLU A 90 -10.24 -1.91 8.37
C GLU A 90 -11.41 -2.72 7.80
N SER A 91 -11.14 -3.75 6.99
CA SER A 91 -12.20 -4.68 6.52
C SER A 91 -12.86 -5.48 7.66
N LEU A 92 -12.21 -5.55 8.83
CA LEU A 92 -12.71 -6.21 10.03
C LEU A 92 -13.48 -5.26 10.96
N TYR A 93 -13.50 -3.95 10.68
CA TYR A 93 -14.19 -2.98 11.52
C TYR A 93 -15.72 -3.07 11.35
N GLU A 94 -16.48 -3.07 12.45
CA GLU A 94 -17.93 -3.06 12.46
C GLU A 94 -18.47 -1.69 12.92
N PRO A 95 -18.90 -0.81 12.00
CA PRO A 95 -19.34 0.55 12.36
C PRO A 95 -20.49 0.58 13.37
N ALA A 96 -21.40 -0.42 13.30
CA ALA A 96 -22.53 -0.53 14.21
C ALA A 96 -22.11 -0.82 15.66
N LYS A 97 -20.99 -1.52 15.87
CA LYS A 97 -20.45 -1.83 17.21
C LYS A 97 -19.34 -0.87 17.63
N GLY A 98 -18.82 -0.07 16.70
CA GLY A 98 -17.66 0.79 16.95
C GLY A 98 -16.40 0.00 17.32
N ALA A 99 -16.28 -1.23 16.82
CA ALA A 99 -15.23 -2.17 17.20
C ALA A 99 -14.89 -3.11 16.05
N TYR A 100 -13.69 -3.71 16.07
CA TYR A 100 -13.30 -4.75 15.14
C TYR A 100 -13.95 -6.10 15.52
N ARG A 101 -14.25 -6.93 14.52
CA ARG A 101 -14.80 -8.30 14.68
C ARG A 101 -13.95 -9.21 15.55
N ARG A 102 -12.65 -8.95 15.58
CA ARG A 102 -11.62 -9.68 16.33
C ARG A 102 -10.47 -8.74 16.63
N GLU A 103 -9.54 -9.20 17.47
CA GLU A 103 -8.28 -8.48 17.70
C GLU A 103 -7.51 -8.29 16.39
N VAL A 104 -7.04 -7.06 16.16
CA VAL A 104 -6.13 -6.71 15.06
C VAL A 104 -4.72 -6.69 15.62
N ARG A 105 -3.84 -7.48 15.01
CA ARG A 105 -2.44 -7.63 15.37
C ARG A 105 -1.56 -7.43 14.15
N VAL A 106 -0.53 -6.59 14.32
CA VAL A 106 0.57 -6.44 13.36
C VAL A 106 1.88 -6.60 14.12
N ASP A 107 2.62 -7.66 13.78
CA ASP A 107 3.89 -8.03 14.39
C ASP A 107 5.05 -7.61 13.47
N VAL A 108 5.97 -6.80 13.98
CA VAL A 108 7.14 -6.33 13.23
C VAL A 108 8.42 -6.89 13.83
N PHE A 109 9.17 -7.65 13.03
CA PHE A 109 10.42 -8.28 13.43
C PHE A 109 11.57 -7.70 12.63
N VAL A 110 12.58 -7.19 13.34
CA VAL A 110 13.76 -6.58 12.72
C VAL A 110 15.00 -7.37 13.12
N SER A 111 15.79 -7.79 12.13
CA SER A 111 17.07 -8.46 12.36
C SER A 111 18.19 -7.69 11.67
N ARG A 112 18.93 -6.91 12.45
CA ARG A 112 20.12 -6.18 11.97
C ARG A 112 21.19 -7.14 11.45
N ARG A 113 21.50 -8.18 12.23
CA ARG A 113 22.49 -9.21 11.84
C ARG A 113 22.08 -9.94 10.57
N GLY A 114 20.79 -10.29 10.46
CA GLY A 114 20.25 -10.97 9.28
C GLY A 114 19.93 -10.03 8.12
N ARG A 115 20.10 -8.71 8.28
CA ARG A 115 19.72 -7.67 7.31
C ARG A 115 18.35 -7.96 6.69
N ARG A 116 17.39 -8.25 7.56
CA ARG A 116 16.03 -8.66 7.17
C ARG A 116 15.00 -8.03 8.09
N LEU A 117 13.82 -7.86 7.52
CA LEU A 117 12.63 -7.40 8.22
C LEU A 117 11.45 -8.25 7.84
N ARG A 118 10.60 -8.55 8.82
CA ARG A 118 9.39 -9.35 8.63
C ARG A 118 8.23 -8.62 9.29
N ILE A 119 7.10 -8.54 8.61
CA ILE A 119 5.84 -7.99 9.11
C ILE A 119 4.81 -9.10 8.97
N VAL A 120 4.05 -9.38 10.02
CA VAL A 120 2.98 -10.38 10.00
C VAL A 120 1.72 -9.74 10.56
N ASP A 121 0.62 -9.81 9.83
CA ASP A 121 -0.69 -9.41 10.32
C ASP A 121 -1.65 -10.60 10.41
N ASN A 122 -2.69 -10.43 11.24
CA ASN A 122 -3.82 -11.36 11.33
C ASN A 122 -5.08 -10.79 10.66
N SER A 123 -4.90 -9.93 9.65
CA SER A 123 -6.00 -9.31 8.92
C SER A 123 -6.70 -10.33 8.02
N ARG A 124 -7.45 -9.88 7.01
CA ARG A 124 -8.24 -10.76 6.14
C ARG A 124 -7.33 -11.55 5.19
N GLY A 125 -6.20 -10.97 4.80
CA GLY A 125 -5.29 -11.51 3.80
C GLY A 125 -5.79 -11.28 2.37
N MET A 126 -5.01 -11.77 1.41
CA MET A 126 -5.19 -11.53 -0.02
C MET A 126 -5.47 -12.83 -0.76
N PRO A 127 -6.58 -12.91 -1.51
CA PRO A 127 -6.78 -14.02 -2.44
C PRO A 127 -5.77 -13.93 -3.60
N PRO A 128 -5.55 -15.03 -4.35
CA PRO A 128 -4.47 -15.15 -5.34
C PRO A 128 -4.45 -14.02 -6.38
N GLU A 129 -5.63 -13.63 -6.87
CA GLU A 129 -5.79 -12.56 -7.85
C GLU A 129 -5.50 -11.17 -7.28
N THR A 130 -5.64 -10.98 -5.97
CA THR A 130 -5.26 -9.73 -5.30
C THR A 130 -3.75 -9.70 -5.06
N LEU A 131 -3.17 -10.81 -4.60
CA LEU A 131 -1.73 -10.92 -4.39
C LEU A 131 -0.94 -10.76 -5.70
N ALA A 132 -1.41 -11.34 -6.81
CA ALA A 132 -0.79 -11.14 -8.12
C ALA A 132 -0.77 -9.65 -8.54
N ARG A 133 -1.84 -8.91 -8.26
CA ARG A 133 -1.95 -7.49 -8.62
C ARG A 133 -0.98 -6.60 -7.85
N VAL A 134 -0.63 -6.97 -6.61
CA VAL A 134 0.32 -6.22 -5.78
C VAL A 134 1.66 -6.01 -6.48
N VAL A 135 2.10 -6.99 -7.26
CA VAL A 135 3.38 -6.94 -7.99
C VAL A 135 3.19 -6.47 -9.43
N MET A 136 2.09 -6.84 -10.08
CA MET A 136 1.88 -6.61 -11.52
C MET A 136 1.32 -5.24 -11.89
N ARG A 137 0.57 -4.59 -11.00
CA ARG A 137 -0.19 -3.36 -11.34
C ARG A 137 0.37 -2.14 -10.64
N VAL A 138 1.65 -1.89 -10.90
CA VAL A 138 2.31 -0.71 -10.37
C VAL A 138 1.73 0.54 -11.02
N GLY A 139 1.40 1.55 -10.22
CA GLY A 139 0.74 2.76 -10.71
C GLY A 139 -0.78 2.73 -10.56
N GLU A 140 -1.43 1.57 -10.59
CA GLU A 140 -2.90 1.44 -10.62
C GLU A 140 -3.50 1.29 -9.21
N SER A 141 -3.12 2.18 -8.28
CA SER A 141 -3.75 2.18 -6.96
C SER A 141 -5.25 2.43 -7.08
N ARG A 142 -6.07 1.52 -6.54
CA ARG A 142 -7.51 1.75 -6.33
C ARG A 142 -7.80 2.91 -5.38
N LYS A 143 -6.77 3.43 -4.69
CA LYS A 143 -6.85 4.59 -3.79
C LYS A 143 -6.70 5.93 -4.54
N ARG A 144 -6.56 5.94 -5.87
CA ARG A 144 -6.55 7.16 -6.70
C ARG A 144 -7.86 7.95 -6.48
N GLY A 145 -7.73 9.23 -6.13
CA GLY A 145 -8.87 10.13 -5.93
C GLY A 145 -9.35 10.26 -4.48
N ALA A 146 -8.84 9.46 -3.55
CA ALA A 146 -9.02 9.71 -2.13
C ALA A 146 -7.83 10.57 -1.65
N SER A 147 -8.06 11.85 -1.41
CA SER A 147 -7.08 12.85 -0.97
C SER A 147 -6.42 12.55 0.39
N PHE A 148 -6.81 11.45 1.04
CA PHE A 148 -6.53 11.19 2.46
C PHE A 148 -5.96 9.80 2.75
N VAL A 149 -5.60 9.01 1.73
CA VAL A 149 -4.98 7.69 1.90
C VAL A 149 -3.57 7.75 1.33
N ASN A 150 -2.56 7.35 2.11
CA ASN A 150 -1.22 7.14 1.59
C ASN A 150 -1.26 6.11 0.45
N GLY A 151 -0.38 6.26 -0.55
CA GLY A 151 -0.31 5.33 -1.67
C GLY A 151 -1.21 5.66 -2.87
N GLN A 152 -1.50 6.95 -3.13
CA GLN A 152 -2.22 7.41 -4.33
C GLN A 152 -1.59 6.92 -5.65
N PHE A 153 -0.27 6.69 -5.64
CA PHE A 153 0.48 6.30 -6.81
C PHE A 153 0.61 4.78 -6.97
N GLY A 154 0.34 3.96 -5.95
CA GLY A 154 0.39 2.49 -6.08
C GLY A 154 1.80 1.90 -6.22
N PHE A 155 2.81 2.57 -5.66
CA PHE A 155 4.21 2.13 -5.66
C PHE A 155 4.69 1.64 -4.29
N GLY A 156 3.83 1.65 -3.26
CA GLY A 156 4.20 1.31 -1.87
C GLY A 156 4.90 -0.04 -1.76
N MET A 157 4.39 -1.05 -2.46
CA MET A 157 4.98 -2.39 -2.47
C MET A 157 6.30 -2.47 -3.24
N GLN A 158 6.61 -1.51 -4.11
CA GLN A 158 7.89 -1.41 -4.83
C GLN A 158 8.95 -0.63 -4.04
N SER A 159 8.58 -0.01 -2.92
CA SER A 159 9.50 0.74 -2.05
C SER A 159 10.69 -0.10 -1.56
N PHE A 160 10.52 -1.42 -1.45
CA PHE A 160 11.59 -2.35 -1.05
C PHE A 160 12.83 -2.26 -1.94
N ARG A 161 12.64 -1.91 -3.23
CA ARG A 161 13.70 -1.88 -4.23
C ARG A 161 14.79 -0.86 -3.92
N ALA A 162 14.47 0.17 -3.14
CA ALA A 162 15.45 1.14 -2.69
C ALA A 162 16.45 0.55 -1.69
N ALA A 163 15.99 -0.41 -0.87
CA ALA A 163 16.68 -0.76 0.36
C ALA A 163 17.13 -2.21 0.46
N CYS A 164 16.43 -3.16 -0.15
CA CYS A 164 16.72 -4.59 -0.01
C CYS A 164 16.63 -5.38 -1.33
N SER A 165 17.33 -6.52 -1.38
CA SER A 165 17.46 -7.32 -2.60
C SER A 165 16.17 -8.04 -2.97
N SER A 166 15.34 -8.42 -2.00
CA SER A 166 14.14 -9.22 -2.26
C SER A 166 12.98 -8.90 -1.33
N LEU A 167 11.78 -8.97 -1.87
CA LEU A 167 10.50 -8.96 -1.18
C LEU A 167 9.83 -10.32 -1.36
N THR A 168 9.37 -10.93 -0.27
CA THR A 168 8.45 -12.07 -0.30
C THR A 168 7.16 -11.68 0.41
N VAL A 169 6.03 -11.89 -0.26
CA VAL A 169 4.70 -11.70 0.33
C VAL A 169 4.01 -13.04 0.36
N ARG A 170 3.60 -13.46 1.55
CA ARG A 170 2.79 -14.65 1.78
C ARG A 170 1.44 -14.20 2.30
N SER A 171 0.36 -14.75 1.79
CA SER A 171 -0.96 -14.34 2.25
C SER A 171 -1.92 -15.51 2.23
N ALA A 172 -2.74 -15.59 3.27
CA ALA A 172 -3.79 -16.58 3.42
C ALA A 172 -5.13 -15.86 3.51
N ALA A 173 -6.08 -16.27 2.66
CA ALA A 173 -7.45 -15.80 2.69
C ALA A 173 -8.40 -16.98 2.53
N ALA A 174 -9.36 -17.10 3.46
CA ALA A 174 -10.18 -18.30 3.63
C ALA A 174 -9.30 -19.54 3.81
N ASP A 175 -9.20 -20.39 2.77
CA ASP A 175 -8.53 -21.69 2.85
C ASP A 175 -7.34 -21.82 1.87
N ARG A 176 -6.92 -20.69 1.30
CA ARG A 176 -5.86 -20.65 0.29
C ARG A 176 -4.73 -19.76 0.74
N ALA A 177 -3.54 -20.33 0.82
CA ALA A 177 -2.31 -19.60 1.07
C ALA A 177 -1.47 -19.55 -0.21
N HIS A 178 -0.95 -18.37 -0.55
CA HIS A 178 -0.10 -18.17 -1.72
C HIS A 178 1.10 -17.31 -1.34
N GLN A 179 2.17 -17.46 -2.11
CA GLN A 179 3.39 -16.69 -2.01
C GLN A 179 3.71 -16.06 -3.36
N ILE A 180 4.22 -14.82 -3.30
CA ILE A 180 4.96 -14.22 -4.40
C ILE A 180 6.29 -13.72 -3.88
N ARG A 181 7.37 -14.02 -4.61
CA ARG A 181 8.71 -13.50 -4.35
C ARG A 181 9.14 -12.62 -5.50
N VAL A 182 9.76 -11.50 -5.16
CA VAL A 182 10.18 -10.46 -6.09
C VAL A 182 11.62 -10.06 -5.77
N GLU A 183 12.50 -10.18 -6.75
CA GLU A 183 13.87 -9.66 -6.65
C GLU A 183 13.95 -8.21 -7.14
N ARG A 184 14.87 -7.41 -6.59
CA ARG A 184 15.10 -6.00 -6.97
C ARG A 184 15.47 -5.84 -8.45
N SER A 185 16.13 -6.83 -9.03
CA SER A 185 16.46 -6.85 -10.46
C SER A 185 15.36 -7.42 -11.35
N GLN A 186 14.32 -8.02 -10.77
CA GLN A 186 13.29 -8.72 -11.53
C GLN A 186 12.34 -7.71 -12.21
N SER A 187 12.18 -7.88 -13.52
CA SER A 187 11.29 -7.12 -14.39
C SER A 187 10.04 -7.89 -14.83
N ASP A 188 10.12 -9.21 -14.87
CA ASP A 188 9.10 -10.11 -15.42
C ASP A 188 9.20 -11.51 -14.79
N GLY A 189 8.37 -12.45 -15.28
CA GLY A 189 8.41 -13.84 -14.83
C GLY A 189 8.02 -14.05 -13.37
N PHE A 190 7.19 -13.16 -12.80
CA PHE A 190 6.75 -13.29 -11.42
C PHE A 190 5.94 -14.58 -11.22
N LEU A 191 6.31 -15.35 -10.21
CA LEU A 191 5.66 -16.62 -9.89
C LEU A 191 4.76 -16.44 -8.68
N LEU A 192 3.49 -16.84 -8.85
CA LEU A 192 2.55 -16.98 -7.75
C LEU A 192 2.47 -18.47 -7.39
N GLU A 193 2.98 -18.80 -6.22
CA GLU A 193 3.12 -20.19 -5.77
C GLU A 193 2.06 -20.49 -4.72
N PRO A 194 1.35 -21.64 -4.80
CA PRO A 194 0.52 -22.10 -3.71
C PRO A 194 1.40 -22.50 -2.52
N LEU A 195 1.00 -22.11 -1.32
CA LEU A 195 1.61 -22.57 -0.07
C LEU A 195 0.80 -23.75 0.48
N ALA A 196 1.48 -24.86 0.75
CA ALA A 196 0.85 -25.99 1.40
C ALA A 196 0.40 -25.59 2.83
N PRO A 197 -0.79 -25.99 3.29
CA PRO A 197 -1.26 -25.67 4.65
C PRO A 197 -0.32 -26.17 5.76
N THR A 198 0.45 -27.22 5.48
CA THR A 198 1.42 -27.82 6.41
C THR A 198 2.80 -27.15 6.35
N ALA A 199 3.02 -26.21 5.43
CA ALA A 199 4.29 -25.51 5.33
C ALA A 199 4.51 -24.65 6.59
N PRO A 200 5.72 -24.64 7.18
CA PRO A 200 6.06 -23.77 8.31
C PRO A 200 5.74 -22.29 8.04
N GLU A 201 5.87 -21.86 6.78
CA GLU A 201 5.54 -20.52 6.31
C GLU A 201 4.04 -20.23 6.37
N ALA A 202 3.18 -21.22 6.11
CA ALA A 202 1.74 -21.08 6.23
C ALA A 202 1.31 -21.05 7.70
N ALA A 203 2.00 -21.80 8.57
CA ALA A 203 1.75 -21.78 10.02
C ALA A 203 2.04 -20.41 10.66
N ALA A 204 2.88 -19.58 10.03
CA ALA A 204 3.11 -18.21 10.47
C ALA A 204 1.90 -17.28 10.28
N LEU A 205 0.96 -17.65 9.40
CA LEU A 205 -0.24 -16.86 9.12
C LEU A 205 -1.31 -17.20 10.16
N CYS A 206 -1.69 -16.19 10.95
CA CYS A 206 -2.41 -16.34 12.21
C CYS A 206 -3.79 -16.99 12.03
N GLY A 207 -3.89 -18.31 12.23
CA GLY A 207 -5.17 -19.02 12.23
C GLY A 207 -5.86 -19.07 10.85
N GLY A 208 -5.07 -19.16 9.77
CA GLY A 208 -5.59 -19.35 8.41
C GLY A 208 -5.92 -18.06 7.65
N SER A 209 -5.70 -16.89 8.24
CA SER A 209 -5.87 -15.60 7.56
C SER A 209 -4.79 -14.59 7.93
N GLY A 210 -4.45 -13.72 6.98
CA GLY A 210 -3.52 -12.61 7.19
C GLY A 210 -2.41 -12.59 6.14
N THR A 211 -1.46 -11.69 6.33
CA THR A 211 -0.35 -11.51 5.41
C THR A 211 0.98 -11.48 6.16
N GLU A 212 2.00 -12.08 5.56
CA GLU A 212 3.38 -11.89 5.92
C GLU A 212 4.12 -11.18 4.79
N VAL A 213 4.86 -10.14 5.15
CA VAL A 213 5.81 -9.45 4.28
C VAL A 213 7.22 -9.70 4.82
N LEU A 214 8.10 -10.23 3.98
CA LEU A 214 9.49 -10.50 4.32
C LEU A 214 10.40 -9.74 3.35
N LEU A 215 11.16 -8.79 3.90
CA LEU A 215 12.16 -7.98 3.21
C LEU A 215 13.55 -8.53 3.59
N GLN A 216 14.37 -8.88 2.60
CA GLN A 216 15.67 -9.51 2.84
C GLN A 216 16.79 -8.90 1.99
N GLY A 217 18.00 -8.99 2.53
CA GLY A 217 19.20 -8.51 1.86
C GLY A 217 19.25 -6.99 1.82
N PHE A 218 18.98 -6.34 2.96
CA PHE A 218 19.14 -4.89 3.06
C PHE A 218 20.58 -4.47 2.74
N ASP A 219 20.74 -3.42 1.92
CA ASP A 219 22.05 -2.84 1.65
C ASP A 219 22.58 -2.19 2.93
N ALA A 220 23.89 -2.20 3.13
CA ALA A 220 24.52 -1.77 4.38
C ALA A 220 24.11 -0.35 4.79
N GLN A 221 23.95 0.56 3.82
CA GLN A 221 23.55 1.96 4.06
C GLN A 221 22.15 2.12 4.69
N TRP A 222 21.27 1.13 4.56
CA TRP A 222 19.91 1.16 5.13
C TRP A 222 19.83 0.51 6.51
N VAL A 223 20.91 -0.12 6.99
CA VAL A 223 20.98 -0.81 8.29
C VAL A 223 21.62 0.09 9.35
N ASP A 224 21.06 1.29 9.50
CA ASP A 224 21.51 2.33 10.43
C ASP A 224 20.76 2.26 11.78
N GLU A 225 20.80 3.33 12.57
CA GLU A 225 20.07 3.43 13.85
C GLU A 225 18.55 3.39 13.70
N SER A 226 18.02 3.75 12.53
CA SER A 226 16.60 3.66 12.20
C SER A 226 16.16 2.25 11.84
N PHE A 227 17.09 1.32 11.61
CA PHE A 227 16.79 -0.10 11.35
C PHE A 227 16.43 -0.85 12.64
N THR A 228 15.36 -0.42 13.32
CA THR A 228 14.86 -1.00 14.56
C THR A 228 13.35 -0.96 14.61
N ALA A 229 12.72 -1.91 15.30
CA ALA A 229 11.27 -1.92 15.47
C ALA A 229 10.77 -0.66 16.19
N ALA A 230 11.55 -0.15 17.15
CA ALA A 230 11.23 1.07 17.88
C ALA A 230 11.22 2.33 16.99
N ALA A 231 12.12 2.41 16.00
CA ALA A 231 12.10 3.52 15.03
C ALA A 231 10.86 3.47 14.14
N VAL A 232 10.44 2.28 13.72
CA VAL A 232 9.17 2.08 12.99
C VAL A 232 7.99 2.55 13.84
N ALA A 233 7.89 2.09 15.10
CA ALA A 233 6.82 2.51 16.00
C ALA A 233 6.73 4.03 16.19
N ARG A 234 7.88 4.71 16.27
CA ARG A 234 7.94 6.17 16.37
C ARG A 234 7.46 6.84 15.09
N GLU A 235 7.91 6.38 13.92
CA GLU A 235 7.48 6.94 12.63
C GLU A 235 5.97 6.75 12.44
N GLU A 236 5.43 5.58 12.75
CA GLU A 236 3.99 5.29 12.76
C GLU A 236 3.23 6.28 13.66
N SER A 237 3.69 6.47 14.90
CA SER A 237 3.06 7.39 15.84
C SER A 237 3.03 8.83 15.31
N LEU A 238 4.16 9.29 14.75
CA LEU A 238 4.27 10.61 14.13
C LEU A 238 3.38 10.72 12.87
N HIS A 239 3.28 9.64 12.10
CA HIS A 239 2.43 9.57 10.93
C HIS A 239 0.95 9.74 11.31
N PHE A 240 0.48 8.96 12.28
CA PHE A 240 -0.89 9.07 12.82
C PHE A 240 -1.17 10.46 13.41
N GLU A 241 -0.22 11.07 14.11
CA GLU A 241 -0.38 12.44 14.61
C GLU A 241 -0.53 13.46 13.49
N ARG A 242 0.32 13.40 12.45
CA ARG A 242 0.21 14.27 11.26
C ARG A 242 -1.14 14.08 10.59
N PHE A 243 -1.60 12.84 10.45
CA PHE A 243 -2.92 12.52 9.90
C PHE A 243 -4.08 13.10 10.73
N ARG A 244 -3.98 13.09 12.06
CA ARG A 244 -4.99 13.73 12.93
C ARG A 244 -4.97 15.25 12.81
N ARG A 245 -3.80 15.87 12.76
CA ARG A 245 -3.63 17.34 12.63
C ARG A 245 -4.10 17.87 11.27
N GLY A 246 -3.85 17.13 10.19
CA GLY A 246 -4.34 17.48 8.85
C GLY A 246 -5.88 17.48 8.78
N ARG A 247 -6.54 16.54 9.47
CA ARG A 247 -8.02 16.47 9.53
C ARG A 247 -8.64 17.60 10.35
N SER A 248 -8.03 18.01 11.46
CA SER A 248 -8.54 19.15 12.24
C SER A 248 -8.47 20.45 11.43
N ALA A 249 -7.33 20.71 10.76
CA ALA A 249 -7.13 21.92 9.97
C ALA A 249 -8.15 22.05 8.82
N GLN A 250 -8.41 20.97 8.09
CA GLN A 250 -9.40 20.98 7.00
C GLN A 250 -10.84 21.03 7.50
N SER A 251 -11.14 20.46 8.68
CA SER A 251 -12.47 20.56 9.27
C SER A 251 -12.81 21.97 9.75
N ASP A 252 -11.79 22.76 10.10
CA ASP A 252 -11.95 24.16 10.49
C ASP A 252 -12.00 25.08 9.26
N GLU A 253 -11.25 24.76 8.20
CA GLU A 253 -11.32 25.44 6.90
C GLU A 253 -12.69 25.25 6.22
N ALA A 254 -13.23 24.02 6.20
CA ALA A 254 -14.56 23.74 5.66
C ALA A 254 -15.72 24.38 6.48
N LYS A 255 -15.52 24.60 7.79
CA LYS A 255 -16.49 25.34 8.62
C LYS A 255 -16.42 26.84 8.37
N ASN A 256 -15.24 27.39 8.10
CA ASN A 256 -15.07 28.80 7.77
C ASN A 256 -15.65 29.14 6.39
N GLU A 257 -15.56 28.25 5.41
CA GLU A 257 -16.20 28.45 4.09
C GLU A 257 -17.74 28.39 4.16
N LEU A 258 -18.29 27.54 5.02
CA LEU A 258 -19.75 27.45 5.23
C LEU A 258 -20.31 28.55 6.16
N GLY A 259 -19.46 29.19 6.96
CA GLY A 259 -19.83 30.35 7.81
C GLY A 259 -19.81 31.70 7.08
N GLY A 260 -19.32 31.74 5.84
CA GLY A 260 -19.24 32.96 5.02
C GLY A 260 -20.46 33.26 4.16
N VAL A 261 -21.47 32.38 4.13
CA VAL A 261 -22.75 32.62 3.42
C VAL A 261 -23.85 32.92 4.44
N ALA A 262 -23.65 34.00 5.18
CA ALA A 262 -24.70 34.66 5.92
C ALA A 262 -24.41 36.16 5.89
N LEU A 263 -24.90 36.82 4.84
CA LEU A 263 -25.55 38.12 4.83
C LEU A 263 -26.04 38.42 3.41
#